data_AF-A0A202EAK6-F1
#
_entry.id   AF-A0A202EAK6-F1
#
_cell.length_a   1.000
_cell.length_b   1.000
_cell.length_c   1.000
_cell.angle_alpha   90.00
_cell.angle_beta   90.00
_cell.angle_gamma   90.00
#
_symmetry.space_group_name_H-M   'P 1'
#
loop_
_entity.id
_entity.type
_entity.pdbx_description
1 polymer ?
#
loop_
_entity_poly.entity_id
_entity_poly.type
_entity_poly.pdbx_seq_one_letter_code
_entity_poly.pdbx_strand_id
1 'polypeptide(L)'
;MHFDQRTQQALRAVGLETEDLEAASTAIAEAVDADANALADFFDRHDTVYSDMDMAHSSAEFPEHSVDSLDVTTHAAEMRGWLRFETWGAFVEDGRILDADEEYVELTLGPTIHDRVRFAANRETLQ
;
A
#
# COMPACT_ATOMS: atom_id res chain seq x y z
N MET A 1 -17.07 11.05 4.18
CA MET A 1 -16.42 12.00 5.11
C MET A 1 -15.37 11.23 5.89
N HIS A 2 -14.09 11.50 5.60
CA HIS A 2 -12.96 10.75 6.14
C HIS A 2 -12.69 11.01 7.62
N PHE A 3 -12.76 12.27 8.05
CA PHE A 3 -12.51 12.66 9.44
C PHE A 3 -13.73 12.39 10.33
N ASP A 4 -13.53 11.76 11.48
CA ASP A 4 -14.57 11.64 12.51
C ASP A 4 -14.95 13.00 13.12
N GLN A 5 -16.08 13.07 13.83
CA GLN A 5 -16.56 14.33 14.42
C GLN A 5 -15.54 14.96 15.39
N ARG A 6 -14.81 14.15 16.15
CA ARG A 6 -13.83 14.63 17.14
C ARG A 6 -12.65 15.29 16.42
N THR A 7 -12.21 14.71 15.32
CA THR A 7 -11.14 15.20 14.46
C THR A 7 -11.56 16.49 13.77
N GLN A 8 -12.75 16.53 13.17
CA GLN A 8 -13.27 17.74 12.54
C GLN A 8 -13.39 18.91 13.53
N GLN A 9 -13.81 18.65 14.77
CA GLN A 9 -13.88 19.68 15.82
C GLN A 9 -12.49 20.22 16.18
N ALA A 10 -11.50 19.33 16.33
CA ALA A 10 -10.12 19.73 16.62
C ALA A 10 -9.50 20.55 15.47
N LEU A 11 -9.74 20.13 14.23
CA LEU A 11 -9.27 20.83 13.04
C LEU A 11 -9.92 22.22 12.89
N ARG A 12 -11.23 22.35 13.16
CA ARG A 12 -11.91 23.65 13.22
C ARG A 12 -11.35 24.54 14.34
N ALA A 13 -10.99 23.97 15.48
CA ALA A 13 -10.43 24.73 16.59
C ALA A 13 -9.05 25.35 16.28
N VAL A 14 -8.32 24.81 15.30
CA VAL A 14 -7.06 25.38 14.80
C VAL A 14 -7.24 26.23 13.53
N GLY A 15 -8.48 26.51 13.14
CA GLY A 15 -8.81 27.47 12.08
C GLY A 15 -9.10 26.90 10.70
N LEU A 16 -9.30 25.58 10.56
CA LEU A 16 -9.77 24.99 9.30
C LEU A 16 -11.29 25.12 9.16
N GLU A 17 -11.75 25.61 8.01
CA GLU A 17 -13.16 25.73 7.69
C GLU A 17 -13.73 24.40 7.17
N THR A 18 -15.05 24.30 7.06
CA THR A 18 -15.69 23.07 6.55
C THR A 18 -15.26 22.76 5.11
N GLU A 19 -15.11 23.79 4.28
CA GLU A 19 -14.64 23.65 2.90
C GLU A 19 -13.22 23.08 2.84
N ASP A 20 -12.33 23.48 3.77
CA ASP A 20 -10.96 22.93 3.86
C ASP A 20 -10.99 21.43 4.21
N LEU A 21 -11.89 21.03 5.11
CA LEU A 21 -12.05 19.63 5.50
C LEU A 21 -12.59 18.76 4.36
N GLU A 22 -13.53 19.29 3.57
CA GLU A 22 -14.07 18.62 2.40
C GLU A 22 -13.01 18.48 1.29
N ALA A 23 -12.24 19.56 1.05
CA ALA A 23 -11.13 19.54 0.10
C ALA A 23 -10.06 18.53 0.52
N ALA A 24 -9.67 18.50 1.80
CA ALA A 24 -8.72 17.52 2.32
C ALA A 24 -9.26 16.09 2.21
N SER A 25 -10.54 15.85 2.53
CA SER A 25 -11.14 14.52 2.39
C SER A 25 -11.18 14.04 0.93
N THR A 26 -11.36 14.95 -0.02
CA THR A 26 -11.33 14.64 -1.46
C THR A 26 -9.91 14.32 -1.90
N ALA A 27 -8.95 15.16 -1.53
CA ALA A 27 -7.54 14.98 -1.88
C ALA A 27 -6.97 13.65 -1.35
N ILE A 28 -7.38 13.21 -0.16
CA ILE A 28 -6.99 11.90 0.38
C ILE A 28 -7.56 10.76 -0.47
N ALA A 29 -8.83 10.82 -0.88
CA ALA A 29 -9.42 9.79 -1.72
C ALA A 29 -8.73 9.72 -3.09
N GLU A 30 -8.44 10.87 -3.70
CA GLU A 30 -7.68 10.95 -4.95
C GLU A 30 -6.26 10.38 -4.81
N ALA A 31 -5.59 10.64 -3.68
CA ALA A 31 -4.27 10.07 -3.41
C ALA A 31 -4.30 8.55 -3.27
N VAL A 32 -5.30 8.00 -2.56
CA VAL A 32 -5.48 6.55 -2.41
C VAL A 32 -5.77 5.88 -3.76
N ASP A 33 -6.59 6.50 -4.61
CA ASP A 33 -6.82 6.04 -5.98
C ASP A 33 -5.53 6.06 -6.81
N ALA A 34 -4.72 7.13 -6.70
CA ALA A 34 -3.45 7.22 -7.40
C ALA A 34 -2.45 6.14 -6.94
N ASP A 35 -2.34 5.91 -5.63
CA ASP A 35 -1.48 4.87 -5.06
C ASP A 35 -1.94 3.48 -5.49
N ALA A 36 -3.25 3.20 -5.49
CA ALA A 36 -3.78 1.92 -5.94
C ALA A 36 -3.39 1.62 -7.40
N ASN A 37 -3.52 2.61 -8.29
CA ASN A 37 -3.12 2.47 -9.69
C ASN A 37 -1.61 2.27 -9.83
N ALA A 38 -0.81 3.06 -9.12
CA ALA A 38 0.65 2.96 -9.17
C ALA A 38 1.16 1.61 -8.64
N LEU A 39 0.53 1.06 -7.61
CA LEU A 39 0.84 -0.27 -7.08
C LEU A 39 0.47 -1.36 -8.08
N ALA A 40 -0.72 -1.29 -8.70
CA ALA A 40 -1.10 -2.22 -9.75
C ALA A 40 -0.09 -2.19 -10.91
N ASP A 41 0.27 -1.00 -11.38
CA ASP A 41 1.29 -0.81 -12.42
C ASP A 41 2.67 -1.32 -12.02
N PHE A 42 3.05 -1.22 -10.74
CA PHE A 42 4.31 -1.79 -10.24
C PHE A 42 4.29 -3.32 -10.35
N PHE A 43 3.29 -3.99 -9.78
CA PHE A 43 3.24 -5.46 -9.78
C PHE A 43 2.99 -6.05 -11.18
N ASP A 44 2.29 -5.34 -12.07
CA ASP A 44 2.10 -5.77 -13.47
C ASP A 44 3.40 -5.66 -14.31
N ARG A 45 4.32 -4.76 -13.95
CA ARG A 45 5.60 -4.58 -14.66
C ARG A 45 6.68 -5.57 -14.21
N HIS A 46 6.54 -6.15 -13.03
CA HIS A 46 7.58 -6.96 -12.41
C HIS A 46 7.10 -8.39 -12.16
N ASP A 47 7.50 -9.31 -13.04
CA ASP A 47 7.28 -10.75 -12.85
C ASP A 47 7.93 -11.29 -11.56
N THR A 48 8.93 -10.57 -11.03
CA THR A 48 9.66 -10.96 -9.82
C THR A 48 9.93 -9.74 -8.95
N VAL A 49 9.63 -9.87 -7.65
CA VAL A 49 9.93 -8.87 -6.63
C VAL A 49 10.62 -9.51 -5.43
N TYR A 50 11.39 -8.71 -4.71
CA TYR A 50 11.98 -9.09 -3.43
C TYR A 50 11.22 -8.40 -2.31
N SER A 51 11.17 -9.01 -1.13
CA SER A 51 10.58 -8.38 0.03
C SER A 51 11.45 -8.50 1.27
N ASP A 52 11.17 -7.67 2.28
CA ASP A 52 11.76 -7.78 3.62
C ASP A 52 10.93 -8.64 4.59
N MET A 53 10.01 -9.44 4.04
CA MET A 53 9.13 -10.31 4.81
C MET A 53 9.88 -11.50 5.39
N ASP A 54 9.66 -11.76 6.69
CA ASP A 54 10.11 -13.00 7.32
C ASP A 54 9.19 -14.16 6.90
N MET A 55 9.73 -15.11 6.14
CA MET A 55 9.01 -16.31 5.71
C MET A 55 9.45 -17.51 6.54
N ALA A 56 8.48 -18.20 7.15
CA ALA A 56 8.68 -19.33 8.09
C ALA A 56 9.56 -20.49 7.57
N HIS A 57 9.86 -20.54 6.27
CA HIS A 57 10.69 -21.58 5.64
C HIS A 57 11.73 -21.02 4.65
N SER A 58 12.00 -19.71 4.68
CA SER A 58 13.09 -19.09 3.93
C SER A 58 14.27 -18.83 4.86
N SER A 59 15.49 -19.00 4.35
CA SER A 59 16.71 -18.51 5.01
C SER A 59 17.27 -17.26 4.33
N ALA A 60 16.59 -16.76 3.29
CA ALA A 60 16.99 -15.55 2.58
C ALA A 60 16.52 -14.32 3.37
N GLU A 61 17.42 -13.36 3.56
CA GLU A 61 17.14 -12.07 4.20
C GLU A 61 16.10 -11.26 3.42
N PHE A 62 16.13 -11.38 2.09
CA PHE A 62 15.12 -10.79 1.20
C PHE A 62 14.57 -11.88 0.25
N PRO A 63 13.50 -12.60 0.64
CA PRO A 63 12.91 -13.62 -0.21
C PRO A 63 12.42 -13.05 -1.55
N GLU A 64 12.55 -13.87 -2.58
CA GLU A 64 12.12 -13.59 -3.94
C GLU A 64 10.72 -14.19 -4.18
N HIS A 65 9.87 -13.45 -4.90
CA HIS A 65 8.50 -13.86 -5.19
C HIS A 65 8.18 -13.66 -6.68
N SER A 66 7.73 -14.73 -7.33
CA SER A 66 7.14 -14.66 -8.67
C SER A 66 5.73 -14.08 -8.58
N VAL A 67 5.52 -12.88 -9.13
CA VAL A 67 4.24 -12.16 -9.10
C VAL A 67 3.29 -12.76 -10.14
N ASP A 68 2.04 -13.00 -9.74
CA ASP A 68 0.95 -13.37 -10.65
C ASP A 68 0.07 -12.16 -10.97
N SER A 69 -0.39 -11.43 -9.94
CA SER A 69 -1.20 -10.22 -10.11
C SER A 69 -1.39 -9.46 -8.79
N LEU A 70 -1.63 -8.15 -8.85
CA LEU A 70 -2.21 -7.38 -7.75
C LEU A 70 -3.61 -6.86 -8.13
N ASP A 71 -4.63 -7.30 -7.40
CA ASP A 71 -5.99 -6.77 -7.54
C ASP A 71 -6.32 -5.87 -6.34
N VAL A 72 -6.38 -4.56 -6.54
CA VAL A 72 -6.76 -3.59 -5.49
C VAL A 72 -7.99 -2.77 -5.90
N THR A 73 -8.78 -2.42 -4.90
CA THR A 73 -9.94 -1.55 -5.01
C THR A 73 -9.89 -0.48 -3.95
N THR A 74 -10.47 0.66 -4.24
CA THR A 74 -10.51 1.80 -3.32
C THR A 74 -11.95 2.17 -3.00
N HIS A 75 -12.14 2.67 -1.79
CA HIS A 75 -13.40 3.25 -1.36
C HIS A 75 -13.13 4.45 -0.46
N ALA A 76 -13.20 5.64 -1.06
CA ALA A 76 -12.76 6.88 -0.46
C ALA A 76 -11.28 6.78 -0.02
N ALA A 77 -11.00 6.83 1.28
CA ALA A 77 -9.64 6.80 1.81
C ALA A 77 -9.17 5.40 2.20
N GLU A 78 -9.88 4.35 1.78
CA GLU A 78 -9.52 2.97 2.08
C GLU A 78 -9.11 2.25 0.80
N MET A 79 -8.03 1.47 0.89
CA MET A 79 -7.59 0.54 -0.15
C MET A 79 -7.75 -0.89 0.39
N ARG A 80 -8.25 -1.81 -0.42
CA ARG A 80 -8.30 -3.25 -0.09
C ARG A 80 -8.05 -4.07 -1.34
N GLY A 81 -7.38 -5.20 -1.18
CA GLY A 81 -7.08 -6.04 -2.32
C GLY A 81 -6.49 -7.38 -1.99
N TRP A 82 -5.93 -8.01 -3.02
CA TRP A 82 -5.29 -9.30 -2.93
C TRP A 82 -4.06 -9.33 -3.84
N LEU A 83 -2.91 -9.63 -3.26
CA LEU A 83 -1.67 -9.88 -3.98
C LEU A 83 -1.53 -11.39 -4.20
N ARG A 84 -1.39 -11.81 -5.47
CA ARG A 84 -1.12 -13.20 -5.85
C ARG A 84 0.32 -13.35 -6.31
N PHE A 85 0.95 -14.38 -5.78
CA PHE A 85 2.18 -14.97 -6.29
C PHE A 85 1.86 -16.34 -6.89
N GLU A 86 2.80 -16.93 -7.63
CA GLU A 86 2.58 -18.23 -8.29
C GLU A 86 2.11 -19.36 -7.35
N THR A 87 2.56 -19.35 -6.09
CA THR A 87 2.32 -20.45 -5.15
C THR A 87 1.42 -20.10 -3.97
N TRP A 88 1.16 -18.82 -3.74
CA TRP A 88 0.38 -18.35 -2.59
C TRP A 88 -0.10 -16.90 -2.80
N GLY A 89 -0.87 -16.34 -1.86
CA GLY A 89 -1.25 -14.94 -1.93
C GLY A 89 -1.54 -14.35 -0.56
N ALA A 90 -1.62 -13.02 -0.51
CA ALA A 90 -1.84 -12.24 0.70
C ALA A 90 -3.01 -11.26 0.51
N PHE A 91 -3.79 -11.10 1.57
CA PHE A 91 -4.75 -9.99 1.64
C PHE A 91 -4.00 -8.67 1.80
N VAL A 92 -4.38 -7.66 1.04
CA VAL A 92 -3.81 -6.31 1.11
C VAL A 92 -4.80 -5.41 1.85
N GLU A 93 -4.35 -4.82 2.94
CA GLU A 93 -5.11 -3.88 3.75
C GLU A 93 -4.81 -2.43 3.41
N ASP A 94 -3.64 -2.13 2.87
CA ASP A 94 -3.27 -0.79 2.43
C ASP A 94 -1.98 -0.87 1.62
N GLY A 95 -1.60 0.20 0.93
CA GLY A 95 -0.34 0.25 0.23
C GLY A 95 0.05 1.65 -0.21
N ARG A 96 1.34 1.84 -0.47
CA ARG A 96 1.89 3.09 -1.01
C ARG A 96 3.19 2.86 -1.77
N ILE A 97 3.49 3.77 -2.68
CA ILE A 97 4.82 3.90 -3.27
C ILE A 97 5.74 4.59 -2.27
N LEU A 98 6.92 4.02 -1.99
CA LEU A 98 7.95 4.64 -1.17
C LEU A 98 8.93 5.45 -2.02
N ASP A 99 9.33 4.88 -3.15
CA ASP A 99 10.13 5.55 -4.17
C ASP A 99 9.75 5.00 -5.55
N ALA A 100 9.26 5.88 -6.43
CA ALA A 100 8.84 5.51 -7.76
C ALA A 100 10.02 5.28 -8.72
N ASP A 101 11.14 5.97 -8.49
CA ASP A 101 12.35 5.85 -9.31
C ASP A 101 13.13 4.58 -8.95
N GLU A 102 13.13 4.21 -7.67
CA GLU A 102 13.79 2.99 -7.15
C GLU A 102 12.88 1.75 -7.17
N GLU A 103 11.67 1.87 -7.74
CA GLU A 103 10.69 0.78 -7.87
C GLU A 103 10.45 0.07 -6.53
N TYR A 104 10.09 0.88 -5.52
CA TYR A 104 10.03 0.49 -4.13
C TYR A 104 8.69 0.83 -3.50
N VAL A 105 8.00 -0.17 -2.99
CA VAL A 105 6.63 -0.06 -2.48
C VAL A 105 6.50 -0.70 -1.10
N GLU A 106 5.44 -0.34 -0.39
CA GLU A 106 5.09 -0.94 0.89
C GLU A 106 3.61 -1.31 0.90
N LEU A 107 3.32 -2.54 1.30
CA LEU A 107 1.96 -3.03 1.50
C LEU A 107 1.74 -3.38 2.96
N THR A 108 0.56 -3.01 3.48
CA THR A 108 0.07 -3.58 4.73
C THR A 108 -0.63 -4.89 4.39
N LEU A 109 -0.09 -6.01 4.86
CA LEU A 109 -0.62 -7.33 4.56
C LEU A 109 -1.45 -7.84 5.73
N GLY A 110 -2.65 -8.32 5.40
CA GLY A 110 -3.70 -8.68 6.34
C GLY A 110 -3.41 -9.93 7.19
N PRO A 111 -4.44 -10.61 7.70
CA PRO A 111 -4.35 -11.40 8.93
C PRO A 111 -3.51 -12.68 8.87
N THR A 112 -2.99 -13.05 7.70
CA THR A 112 -2.04 -14.15 7.60
C THR A 112 -0.63 -13.70 7.94
N ILE A 113 -0.26 -12.47 7.57
CA ILE A 113 1.08 -11.92 7.74
C ILE A 113 1.11 -10.93 8.90
N HIS A 114 0.06 -10.11 9.06
CA HIS A 114 -0.04 -9.11 10.12
C HIS A 114 1.15 -8.15 10.18
N ASP A 115 1.63 -7.69 9.02
CA ASP A 115 2.81 -6.83 8.94
C ASP A 115 2.77 -5.85 7.76
N ARG A 116 3.64 -4.83 7.82
CA ARG A 116 3.92 -3.92 6.71
C ARG A 116 5.16 -4.42 6.01
N VAL A 117 4.99 -4.88 4.78
CA VAL A 117 6.03 -5.51 3.99
C VAL A 117 6.43 -4.60 2.85
N ARG A 118 7.73 -4.39 2.70
CA ARG A 118 8.32 -3.60 1.63
C ARG A 118 8.71 -4.53 0.48
N PHE A 119 8.41 -4.10 -0.74
CA PHE A 119 8.72 -4.84 -1.95
C PHE A 119 9.53 -3.97 -2.90
N ALA A 120 10.53 -4.56 -3.56
CA ALA A 120 11.35 -3.88 -4.55
C ALA A 120 11.61 -4.78 -5.77
N ALA A 121 11.74 -4.16 -6.94
CA ALA A 121 12.17 -4.86 -8.15
C ALA A 121 13.63 -5.34 -8.07
N ASN A 122 14.46 -4.66 -7.27
CA ASN A 122 15.84 -5.05 -6.99
C ASN A 122 16.06 -5.30 -5.50
N ARG A 123 16.74 -6.40 -5.17
CA ARG A 123 17.11 -6.77 -3.81
C ARG A 123 17.98 -5.71 -3.12
N GLU A 124 18.84 -5.02 -3.86
CA GLU A 124 19.75 -4.01 -3.29
C GLU A 124 19.00 -2.81 -2.68
N THR A 125 17.79 -2.50 -3.16
CA THR A 125 16.94 -1.44 -2.62
C THR A 125 16.47 -1.70 -1.18
N LEU A 126 16.50 -2.96 -0.73
CA LEU A 126 16.02 -3.37 0.59
C LEU A 126 17.11 -3.37 1.69
N GLN A 127 18.37 -3.17 1.31
CA GLN A 127 19.55 -3.19 2.21
C GLN A 127 19.77 -1.86 2.92
#